data_AF-A0A0W8FY21-F1
#
_entry.id   AF-A0A0W8FY21-F1
#
_cell.length_a   1.000
_cell.length_b   1.000
_cell.length_c   1.000
_cell.angle_alpha   90.00
_cell.angle_beta   90.00
_cell.angle_gamma   90.00
#
_symmetry.space_group_name_H-M   'P 1'
#
loop_
_entity.id
_entity.type
_entity.pdbx_description
1 polymer ?
#
loop_
_entity_poly.entity_id
_entity_poly.type
_entity_poly.pdbx_seq_one_letter_code
_entity_poly.pdbx_strand_id
1 'polypeptide(L)' 'MYQVEDKTAFQWTKKLANEEGILSGGSSGANVWASVKLAKEIDREANIVTIICDSGYKYFSTIYNDEWLRENELL' A
#
# COMPACT_ATOMS: atom_id res chain seq x y z
N MET A 1 -9.99 7.36 -12.20
CA MET A 1 -8.56 7.36 -11.79
C MET A 1 -8.53 7.73 -10.33
N TYR A 2 -7.94 6.89 -9.47
CA TYR A 2 -7.80 7.22 -8.05
C TYR A 2 -6.47 7.93 -7.83
N GLN A 3 -6.51 9.02 -7.09
CA GLN A 3 -5.32 9.68 -6.55
C GLN A 3 -5.17 9.24 -5.09
N VAL A 4 -3.94 8.97 -4.68
CA VAL A 4 -3.63 8.51 -3.33
C VAL A 4 -2.41 9.26 -2.82
N GLU A 5 -2.48 9.70 -1.57
CA GLU A 5 -1.36 10.33 -0.88
C GLU A 5 -0.34 9.29 -0.44
N ASP A 6 0.94 9.65 -0.44
CA ASP A 6 2.05 8.75 -0.02
C ASP A 6 1.80 8.15 1.36
N LYS A 7 1.33 8.96 2.32
CA LYS A 7 0.95 8.51 3.66
C LYS A 7 -0.05 7.34 3.63
N THR A 8 -1.07 7.43 2.78
CA THR A 8 -2.07 6.36 2.65
C THR A 8 -1.47 5.13 1.97
N ALA A 9 -0.69 5.33 0.91
CA ALA A 9 -0.02 4.22 0.21
C ALA A 9 0.94 3.45 1.14
N PHE A 10 1.70 4.15 1.97
CA PHE A 10 2.66 3.55 2.91
C PHE A 10 1.96 2.85 4.08
N GLN A 11 0.86 3.42 4.60
CA GLN A 11 0.02 2.74 5.58
C GLN A 11 -0.54 1.42 5.02
N TRP A 12 -1.00 1.40 3.77
CA TRP A 12 -1.47 0.18 3.11
C TRP A 12 -0.34 -0.80 2.80
N THR A 13 0.86 -0.31 2.49
CA THR A 13 2.06 -1.15 2.34
C THR A 13 2.41 -1.86 3.64
N LYS A 14 2.36 -1.15 4.78
CA LYS A 14 2.59 -1.74 6.11
C LYS A 14 1.47 -2.69 6.51
N LYS A 15 0.20 -2.36 6.21
CA LYS A 15 -0.96 -3.24 6.43
C LYS A 15 -0.79 -4.57 5.68
N LEU A 16 -0.41 -4.51 4.41
CA LEU A 16 -0.18 -5.69 3.57
C LEU A 16 0.93 -6.60 4.16
N ALA A 17 2.01 -6.01 4.68
CA ALA A 17 3.07 -6.78 5.34
C ALA A 17 2.60 -7.41 6.66
N ASN A 18 1.87 -6.66 7.50
CA ASN A 18 1.47 -7.10 8.83
C ASN A 18 0.32 -8.11 8.83
N GLU A 19 -0.63 -7.98 7.90
CA GLU A 19 -1.85 -8.80 7.87
C GLU A 19 -1.73 -9.99 6.91
N GLU A 20 -1.03 -9.81 5.78
CA GLU A 20 -0.95 -10.83 4.72
C GLU A 20 0.47 -11.43 4.58
N GLY A 21 1.46 -10.91 5.31
CA GLY A 21 2.85 -11.37 5.20
C GLY A 21 3.53 -11.01 3.87
N ILE A 22 2.93 -10.11 3.07
CA ILE A 22 3.46 -9.71 1.77
C ILE A 22 4.28 -8.42 1.96
N LEU A 23 5.60 -8.57 1.90
CA LEU A 23 6.55 -7.48 2.04
C LEU A 23 6.81 -6.81 0.67
N SER A 24 6.30 -5.61 0.44
CA SER A 24 6.28 -4.94 -0.88
C SER A 24 6.71 -3.46 -0.84
N GLY A 25 6.86 -2.84 -2.01
CA GLY A 25 7.05 -1.38 -2.13
C GLY A 25 5.76 -0.55 -2.04
N GLY A 26 5.92 0.78 -1.96
CA GLY A 26 4.84 1.75 -1.79
C GLY A 26 3.79 1.74 -2.89
N SER A 27 4.20 1.52 -4.15
CA SER A 27 3.28 1.40 -5.29
C SER A 27 2.32 0.20 -5.15
N SER A 28 2.77 -0.87 -4.49
CA SER A 28 1.92 -2.03 -4.22
C SER A 28 0.87 -1.71 -3.16
N GLY A 29 1.22 -0.95 -2.10
CA GLY A 29 0.23 -0.47 -1.14
C GLY A 29 -0.80 0.47 -1.76
N ALA A 30 -0.38 1.37 -2.65
CA ALA A 30 -1.30 2.22 -3.43
C ALA A 30 -2.27 1.39 -4.30
N ASN A 31 -1.74 0.38 -4.99
CA ASN A 31 -2.51 -0.55 -5.81
C ASN A 31 -3.56 -1.32 -4.99
N VAL A 32 -3.19 -1.83 -3.82
CA VAL A 32 -4.10 -2.56 -2.93
C VAL A 32 -5.17 -1.62 -2.36
N TRP A 33 -4.79 -0.41 -1.91
CA TRP A 33 -5.75 0.60 -1.46
C TRP A 33 -6.80 0.91 -2.53
N ALA A 34 -6.35 1.20 -3.77
CA ALA A 34 -7.22 1.52 -4.88
C ALA A 34 -8.13 0.33 -5.24
N SER A 35 -7.61 -0.90 -5.15
CA SER A 35 -8.38 -2.12 -5.42
C SER A 35 -9.50 -2.30 -4.40
N VAL A 36 -9.22 -2.11 -3.10
CA VAL A 36 -10.24 -2.17 -2.05
C VAL A 36 -11.23 -1.00 -2.16
N LYS A 37 -10.76 0.19 -2.56
CA LYS A 37 -11.63 1.34 -2.80
C LYS A 37 -12.61 1.04 -3.94
N LEU A 38 -12.13 0.53 -5.07
CA LEU A 38 -12.94 0.09 -6.20
C LEU A 38 -13.90 -1.04 -5.82
N ALA A 39 -13.46 -2.02 -5.04
CA ALA A 39 -14.32 -3.12 -4.58
C ALA A 39 -15.57 -2.65 -3.85
N LYS A 40 -15.47 -1.54 -3.09
CA LYS A 40 -16.59 -0.94 -2.36
C LYS A 40 -17.57 -0.16 -3.25
N GLU A 41 -17.16 0.16 -4.48
CA GLU A 41 -17.97 0.92 -5.45
C GLU A 41 -18.69 0.01 -6.45
N ILE A 42 -18.28 -1.26 -6.57
CA ILE A 42 -18.92 -2.24 -7.45
C ILE A 42 -20.14 -2.85 -6.74
N ASP A 43 -21.30 -2.80 -7.39
CA ASP A 43 -22.60 -3.27 -6.89
C ASP A 43 -22.98 -4.70 -7.36
N ARG A 44 -22.04 -5.38 -8.00
CA ARG A 44 -22.18 -6.74 -8.52
C ARG A 44 -21.03 -7.62 -8.08
N GLU A 45 -21.18 -8.93 -8.25
CA GLU A 45 -20.06 -9.84 -8.10
C GLU A 45 -18.97 -9.53 -9.14
N ALA A 46 -17.73 -9.40 -8.65
CA ALA A 46 -16.57 -9.06 -9.46
C ALA A 46 -15.27 -9.56 -8.81
N ASN A 47 -14.31 -9.92 -9.66
CA ASN A 47 -12.94 -10.22 -9.25
C ASN A 47 -12.05 -9.04 -9.66
N ILE A 48 -11.31 -8.47 -8.70
CA ILE A 48 -10.33 -7.40 -8.94
C ILE A 48 -8.94 -7.99 -8.83
N VAL A 49 -8.11 -7.73 -9.84
CA VAL A 49 -6.69 -8.12 -9.87
C VAL A 49 -5.84 -6.86 -9.82
N THR A 50 -4.76 -6.90 -9.03
CA THR A 50 -3.79 -5.82 -8.95
C THR A 50 -2.37 -6.37 -8.91
N ILE A 51 -1.38 -5.50 -9.10
CA ILE A 51 0.04 -5.88 -9.18
C ILE A 51 0.77 -5.51 -7.90
N ILE A 52 1.52 -6.47 -7.36
CA ILE A 52 2.58 -6.24 -6.37
C ILE A 52 3.88 -6.08 -7.14
N CYS A 53 4.35 -4.84 -7.22
CA CYS A 53 5.35 -4.42 -8.22
C CYS A 53 6.76 -4.90 -7.87
N ASP A 54 7.13 -4.86 -6.58
CA ASP A 54 8.44 -5.26 -6.11
C ASP A 54 8.45 -5.60 -4.62
N SER A 55 9.57 -6.13 -4.15
CA SER A 55 9.75 -6.56 -2.77
C SER A 55 10.13 -5.41 -1.83
N GLY A 56 9.60 -5.48 -0.61
CA GLY A 56 9.72 -4.45 0.42
C GLY A 56 11.12 -4.28 1.02
N TYR A 57 12.05 -5.23 0.83
CA TYR A 57 13.40 -5.13 1.41
C TYR A 57 14.15 -3.87 0.97
N LYS A 58 13.83 -3.32 -0.21
CA LYS A 58 14.42 -2.09 -0.73
C LYS A 58 14.06 -0.85 0.08
N TYR A 59 13.00 -0.95 0.90
CA TYR A 59 12.39 0.17 1.61
C TYR A 59 12.54 0.06 3.15
N PHE A 60 13.45 -0.80 3.63
CA PHE A 60 13.73 -0.95 5.06
C PHE A 60 14.27 0.33 5.71
N SER A 61 15.00 1.15 4.97
CA SER A 61 15.47 2.44 5.46
C SER A 61 14.44 3.56 5.33
N THR A 62 13.32 3.32 4.63
CA THR A 62 12.28 4.33 4.33
C THR A 62 10.89 3.91 4.81
N ILE A 63 10.06 3.29 3.95
CA ILE A 63 8.65 2.95 4.23
C ILE A 63 8.49 2.08 5.49
N TYR A 64 9.45 1.21 5.78
CA TYR A 64 9.43 0.34 6.96
C TYR A 64 10.22 0.90 8.15
N ASN A 65 10.72 2.13 8.07
CA ASN A 65 11.42 2.83 9.15
C ASN A 65 10.53 3.93 9.73
N ASP A 66 10.03 3.72 10.95
CA ASP A 66 9.15 4.68 11.62
C ASP A 66 9.81 6.02 11.94
N GLU A 67 11.14 6.05 12.11
CA GLU A 67 11.85 7.32 12.31
C GLU A 67 11.83 8.14 11.02
N TRP A 68 12.20 7.51 9.90
CA TRP A 68 12.18 8.15 8.58
C TRP A 68 10.77 8.65 8.23
N LEU A 69 9.73 7.86 8.53
CA LEU A 69 8.34 8.29 8.33
C LEU A 69 7.97 9.52 9.17
N ARG A 70 8.41 9.60 10.43
CA ARG A 70 8.16 10.77 11.29
C ARG A 70 8.86 12.03 10.78
N GLU A 71 10.14 11.90 10.41
CA GLU A 71 10.92 13.01 9.86
C GLU A 71 10.34 13.60 8.57
N ASN A 72 9.61 12.78 7.80
CA ASN A 72 8.98 13.16 6.53
C ASN A 72 7.46 13.37 6.64
N GLU A 73 6.89 13.40 7.85
CA GLU A 73 5.45 13.61 8.10
C GLU A 73 4.51 12.54 7.48
N LEU A 74 5.02 11.32 7.32
CA LEU A 74 4.35 10.18 6.67
C LEU A 74 3.80 9.11 7.63
N LEU A 75 3.97 9.29 8.96
CA LEU A 75 3.47 8.35 9.98
C LEU A 75 1.94 8.45 10.17
#